data_AF-A0A518DRH8-F1
#
_entry.id   AF-A0A518DRH8-F1
#
_cell.length_a   1.000
_cell.length_b   1.000
_cell.length_c   1.000
_cell.angle_alpha   90.00
_cell.angle_beta   90.00
_cell.angle_gamma   90.00
#
_symmetry.space_group_name_H-M   'P 1'
#
loop_
_entity.id
_entity.type
_entity.pdbx_description
1 polymer ?
#
loop_
_entity_poly.entity_id
_entity_poly.type
_entity_poly.pdbx_seq_one_letter_code
_entity_poly.pdbx_strand_id
1 'polypeptide(L)'
;MLPTIGYTLREHPRLASVDLMVDAVEIACRPADDPREFAQAVNTLEIDHVSLHAALPGGTAEESTPWLLLDALRHVCFESGAMAFSDRWVWNARLDSPAAFDRVTRRLEKVVQFFSPLGFFLKTTPPPNQPAGGLPGADQFARLLERTGCGWLLDLSHLEAVATRDGFLAGEFLEQVMPCAESVQIHLDGAGATWDLYRHALRAGQEKITAVFLQRTMPVADDAALPRDLWLARLAAEAALLERTVGAAVSASETQSGASSAGDAS
;
A
#
# COMPACT_ATOMS: atom_id res chain seq x y z
N MET A 1 12.93 9.80 -0.05
CA MET A 1 12.03 10.40 -1.07
C MET A 1 10.65 10.70 -0.46
N LEU A 2 9.83 11.57 -1.05
CA LEU A 2 8.40 11.71 -0.70
C LEU A 2 7.57 10.68 -1.51
N PRO A 3 6.52 10.08 -0.92
CA PRO A 3 5.60 9.26 -1.68
C PRO A 3 4.79 10.12 -2.67
N THR A 4 4.41 9.52 -3.79
CA THR A 4 3.35 10.07 -4.63
C THR A 4 2.01 9.93 -3.89
N ILE A 5 1.12 10.90 -4.04
CA ILE A 5 -0.14 11.03 -3.34
C ILE A 5 -1.24 11.35 -4.35
N GLY A 6 -2.31 10.59 -4.29
CA GLY A 6 -3.47 10.85 -5.12
C GLY A 6 -4.67 10.03 -4.71
N TYR A 7 -5.43 9.51 -5.67
CA TYR A 7 -6.75 8.92 -5.42
C TYR A 7 -6.95 7.55 -6.02
N THR A 8 -7.87 6.80 -5.42
CA THR A 8 -8.45 5.61 -6.03
C THR A 8 -9.64 5.98 -6.91
N LEU A 9 -9.57 5.69 -8.20
CA LEU A 9 -10.66 5.77 -9.16
C LEU A 9 -11.48 4.48 -9.13
N ARG A 10 -12.77 4.58 -8.77
CA ARG A 10 -13.71 3.43 -8.70
C ARG A 10 -14.83 3.47 -9.73
N GLU A 11 -15.09 4.65 -10.31
CA GLU A 11 -16.19 4.89 -11.25
C GLU A 11 -15.69 5.78 -12.38
N HIS A 12 -16.37 5.72 -13.54
CA HIS A 12 -15.95 6.45 -14.75
C HIS A 12 -15.78 7.93 -14.42
N PRO A 13 -14.55 8.44 -14.47
CA PRO A 13 -14.28 9.67 -13.77
C PRO A 13 -14.73 10.85 -14.64
N ARG A 14 -15.46 11.79 -14.04
CA ARG A 14 -15.46 13.17 -14.52
C ARG A 14 -14.15 13.80 -14.04
N LEU A 15 -13.02 13.45 -14.67
CA LEU A 15 -11.68 14.01 -14.40
C LEU A 15 -11.54 15.49 -14.78
N ALA A 16 -12.66 16.20 -14.97
CA ALA A 16 -12.70 17.52 -15.60
C ALA A 16 -11.95 18.61 -14.82
N SER A 17 -11.44 18.31 -13.62
CA SER A 17 -10.53 19.16 -12.86
C SER A 17 -9.66 18.31 -11.95
N VAL A 18 -8.73 17.53 -12.53
CA VAL A 18 -7.66 16.94 -11.71
C VAL A 18 -6.82 18.10 -11.17
N ASP A 19 -6.84 18.24 -9.85
CA ASP A 19 -6.06 19.22 -9.11
C ASP A 19 -4.57 19.05 -9.42
N LEU A 20 -3.82 20.15 -9.56
CA LEU A 20 -2.37 20.15 -9.80
C LEU A 20 -1.57 19.43 -8.71
N MET A 21 -2.23 19.08 -7.61
CA MET A 21 -1.63 18.38 -6.47
C MET A 21 -1.60 16.85 -6.59
N VAL A 22 -2.28 16.26 -7.58
CA VAL A 22 -2.33 14.79 -7.77
C VAL A 22 -1.15 14.34 -8.62
N ASP A 23 -0.29 13.48 -8.06
CA ASP A 23 0.81 12.82 -8.79
C ASP A 23 0.68 11.28 -8.79
N ALA A 24 -0.35 10.73 -8.14
CA ALA A 24 -0.67 9.30 -8.16
C ALA A 24 -2.13 9.01 -8.52
N VAL A 25 -2.37 7.90 -9.20
CA VAL A 25 -3.72 7.36 -9.43
C VAL A 25 -3.72 5.87 -9.22
N GLU A 26 -4.70 5.37 -8.48
CA GLU A 26 -5.03 3.95 -8.46
C GLU A 26 -6.31 3.70 -9.25
N ILE A 27 -6.29 2.78 -10.19
CA ILE A 27 -7.47 2.27 -10.89
C ILE A 27 -7.98 1.06 -10.14
N ALA A 28 -9.13 1.16 -9.47
CA ALA A 28 -9.75 0.04 -8.78
C ALA A 28 -10.73 -0.70 -9.70
N CYS A 29 -10.36 -1.90 -10.13
CA CYS A 29 -11.15 -2.74 -11.02
C CYS A 29 -11.99 -3.76 -10.23
N ARG A 30 -13.30 -3.77 -10.45
CA ARG A 30 -14.18 -4.88 -10.05
C ARG A 30 -14.31 -5.88 -11.20
N PRO A 31 -14.72 -7.14 -10.92
CA PRO A 31 -14.87 -8.16 -11.96
C PRO A 31 -15.85 -7.81 -13.09
N ALA A 32 -16.78 -6.88 -12.85
CA ALA A 32 -17.78 -6.45 -13.83
C ALA A 32 -17.37 -5.20 -14.63
N ASP A 33 -16.27 -4.54 -14.27
CA ASP A 33 -15.81 -3.31 -14.93
C ASP A 33 -15.01 -3.67 -16.20
N ASP A 34 -15.07 -2.84 -17.25
CA ASP A 34 -14.09 -2.90 -18.35
C ASP A 34 -12.87 -2.06 -17.96
N PRO A 35 -11.75 -2.71 -17.59
CA PRO A 35 -10.57 -2.00 -17.10
C PRO A 35 -9.91 -1.10 -18.17
N ARG A 36 -10.23 -1.27 -19.47
CA ARG A 36 -9.68 -0.46 -20.57
C ARG A 36 -10.23 0.96 -20.60
N GLU A 37 -11.47 1.18 -20.18
CA GLU A 37 -12.07 2.52 -20.12
C GLU A 37 -11.29 3.43 -19.15
N PHE A 38 -10.85 2.87 -18.03
CA PHE A 38 -10.04 3.58 -17.04
C PHE A 38 -8.64 3.89 -17.55
N ALA A 39 -8.02 2.96 -18.30
CA ALA A 39 -6.68 3.18 -18.88
C ALA A 39 -6.68 4.39 -19.83
N GLN A 40 -7.71 4.53 -20.67
CA GLN A 40 -7.85 5.67 -21.57
C GLN A 40 -8.00 6.99 -20.81
N ALA A 41 -8.79 7.00 -19.73
CA ALA A 41 -8.98 8.18 -18.90
C ALA A 41 -7.67 8.62 -18.22
N VAL A 42 -6.91 7.68 -17.67
CA VAL A 42 -5.64 7.97 -16.98
C VAL A 42 -4.55 8.44 -17.95
N ASN A 43 -4.48 7.91 -19.17
CA ASN A 43 -3.50 8.34 -20.18
C ASN A 43 -3.64 9.81 -20.62
N THR A 44 -4.75 10.47 -20.30
CA THR A 44 -4.92 11.91 -20.55
C THR A 44 -4.39 12.79 -19.41
N LEU A 45 -3.97 12.19 -18.30
CA LEU A 45 -3.45 12.88 -17.14
C LEU A 45 -1.92 12.77 -17.10
N GLU A 46 -1.24 13.85 -16.70
CA GLU A 46 0.19 13.82 -16.39
C GLU A 46 0.38 13.32 -14.95
N ILE A 47 0.35 11.99 -14.77
CA ILE A 47 0.45 11.32 -13.46
C ILE A 47 1.76 10.55 -13.38
N ASP A 48 2.53 10.77 -12.32
CA ASP A 48 3.83 10.13 -12.13
C ASP A 48 3.69 8.65 -11.74
N HIS A 49 2.66 8.31 -10.98
CA HIS A 49 2.46 6.96 -10.47
C HIS A 49 1.05 6.42 -10.74
N VAL A 50 0.97 5.42 -11.61
CA VAL A 50 -0.29 4.70 -11.87
C VAL A 50 -0.21 3.30 -11.26
N SER A 51 -1.22 2.93 -10.47
CA SER A 51 -1.38 1.59 -9.89
C SER A 51 -2.71 0.99 -10.32
N LEU A 52 -2.76 -0.31 -10.60
CA LEU A 52 -4.02 -1.02 -10.84
C LEU A 52 -4.33 -1.91 -9.64
N HIS A 53 -5.47 -1.70 -9.00
CA HIS A 53 -5.96 -2.53 -7.91
C HIS A 53 -7.11 -3.42 -8.37
N ALA A 54 -6.85 -4.71 -8.47
CA ALA A 54 -7.89 -5.68 -8.73
C ALA A 54 -8.46 -6.24 -7.42
N ALA A 55 -9.74 -6.55 -7.44
CA ALA A 55 -10.44 -7.20 -6.35
C ALA A 55 -10.77 -8.66 -6.74
N LEU A 56 -9.76 -9.44 -7.10
CA LEU A 56 -9.94 -10.72 -7.80
C LEU A 56 -10.71 -11.75 -6.94
N PRO A 57 -11.70 -12.45 -7.52
CA PRO A 57 -12.30 -13.62 -6.88
C PRO A 57 -11.24 -14.74 -6.85
N GLY A 58 -11.10 -15.42 -5.71
CA GLY A 58 -10.15 -16.53 -5.58
C GLY A 58 -8.89 -16.24 -4.77
N GLY A 59 -8.93 -15.27 -3.85
CA GLY A 59 -7.85 -15.03 -2.87
C GLY A 59 -7.64 -16.17 -1.86
N THR A 60 -8.22 -17.36 -2.06
CA THR A 60 -7.96 -18.53 -1.23
C THR A 60 -6.96 -19.46 -1.91
N ALA A 61 -6.19 -20.22 -1.12
CA ALA A 61 -5.21 -21.17 -1.65
C ALA A 61 -5.78 -22.24 -2.61
N GLU A 62 -7.10 -22.44 -2.63
CA GLU A 62 -7.78 -23.52 -3.37
C GLU A 62 -8.42 -23.07 -4.68
N GLU A 63 -8.85 -21.82 -4.80
CA GLU A 63 -9.40 -21.29 -6.05
C GLU A 63 -8.32 -20.58 -6.86
N SER A 64 -7.98 -21.11 -8.03
CA SER A 64 -7.08 -20.42 -8.95
C SER A 64 -7.84 -19.30 -9.64
N THR A 65 -7.42 -18.05 -9.44
CA THR A 65 -7.78 -16.97 -10.36
C THR A 65 -7.40 -17.43 -11.77
N PRO A 66 -8.31 -17.40 -12.75
CA PRO A 66 -7.98 -17.84 -14.10
C PRO A 66 -6.81 -17.03 -14.66
N TRP A 67 -5.77 -17.70 -15.17
CA TRP A 67 -4.61 -17.04 -15.76
C TRP A 67 -5.00 -16.10 -16.91
N LEU A 68 -6.09 -16.42 -17.64
CA LEU A 68 -6.65 -15.55 -18.67
C LEU A 68 -7.07 -14.17 -18.13
N LEU A 69 -7.62 -14.13 -16.91
CA LEU A 69 -7.99 -12.87 -16.26
C LEU A 69 -6.75 -12.08 -15.83
N LEU A 70 -5.73 -12.76 -15.29
CA LEU A 70 -4.46 -12.11 -14.94
C LEU A 70 -3.76 -11.53 -16.17
N ASP A 71 -3.80 -12.24 -17.30
CA ASP A 71 -3.25 -11.77 -18.58
C ASP A 71 -3.98 -10.51 -19.10
N ALA A 72 -5.32 -10.50 -19.03
CA ALA A 72 -6.11 -9.34 -19.38
C ALA A 72 -5.78 -8.12 -18.48
N LEU A 73 -5.66 -8.32 -17.16
CA LEU A 73 -5.30 -7.25 -16.23
C LEU A 73 -3.88 -6.74 -16.44
N ARG A 74 -2.93 -7.63 -16.74
CA ARG A 74 -1.56 -7.25 -17.07
C ARG A 74 -1.51 -6.41 -18.35
N HIS A 75 -2.32 -6.75 -19.35
CA HIS A 75 -2.44 -5.93 -20.56
C HIS A 75 -2.92 -4.52 -20.24
N VAL A 76 -3.95 -4.38 -19.41
CA VAL A 76 -4.44 -3.07 -18.96
C VAL A 76 -3.35 -2.29 -18.24
N CYS A 77 -2.58 -2.94 -17.35
CA CYS A 77 -1.49 -2.29 -16.65
C CYS A 77 -0.48 -1.67 -17.63
N PHE A 78 -0.13 -2.38 -18.71
CA PHE A 78 0.77 -1.83 -19.72
C PHE A 78 0.13 -0.72 -20.56
N GLU A 79 -1.14 -0.88 -20.94
CA GLU A 79 -1.87 0.15 -21.70
C GLU A 79 -2.07 1.45 -20.91
N SER A 80 -2.21 1.36 -19.59
CA SER A 80 -2.39 2.51 -18.69
C SER A 80 -1.07 3.10 -18.18
N GLY A 81 0.09 2.56 -18.58
CA GLY A 81 1.38 2.95 -18.02
C GLY A 81 1.52 2.67 -16.52
N ALA A 82 0.76 1.71 -15.98
CA ALA A 82 0.86 1.35 -14.57
C ALA A 82 2.28 0.92 -14.21
N MET A 83 2.73 1.35 -13.03
CA MET A 83 3.98 0.93 -12.41
C MET A 83 3.78 -0.22 -11.44
N ALA A 84 2.53 -0.40 -10.98
CA ALA A 84 2.16 -1.36 -9.96
C ALA A 84 0.84 -2.05 -10.26
N PHE A 85 0.74 -3.29 -9.80
CA PHE A 85 -0.49 -4.05 -9.70
C PHE A 85 -0.68 -4.49 -8.24
N SER A 86 -1.90 -4.42 -7.74
CA SER A 86 -2.23 -4.87 -6.41
C SER A 86 -3.50 -5.70 -6.41
N ASP A 87 -3.58 -6.66 -5.48
CA ASP A 87 -4.76 -7.51 -5.35
C ASP A 87 -5.08 -7.82 -3.89
N ARG A 88 -6.35 -8.11 -3.64
CA ARG A 88 -6.84 -8.58 -2.34
C ARG A 88 -6.60 -10.07 -2.23
N TRP A 89 -5.76 -10.43 -1.27
CA TRP A 89 -5.68 -11.82 -0.87
C TRP A 89 -6.52 -12.04 0.38
N VAL A 90 -7.60 -12.78 0.21
CA VAL A 90 -8.48 -13.14 1.33
C VAL A 90 -7.72 -14.11 2.21
N TRP A 91 -7.25 -13.62 3.35
CA TRP A 91 -6.58 -14.46 4.31
C TRP A 91 -7.59 -15.42 4.93
N ASN A 92 -7.58 -16.68 4.50
CA ASN A 92 -8.22 -17.73 5.28
C ASN A 92 -7.21 -18.24 6.31
N ALA A 93 -7.70 -18.66 7.49
CA ALA A 93 -6.96 -19.21 8.64
C ALA A 93 -6.28 -20.56 8.33
N ARG A 94 -5.64 -20.66 7.16
CA ARG A 94 -5.10 -21.89 6.58
C ARG A 94 -3.60 -21.82 6.37
N LEU A 95 -2.93 -20.71 6.69
CA LEU A 95 -1.46 -20.67 6.66
C LEU A 95 -0.81 -21.29 7.91
N ASP A 96 -1.63 -21.82 8.81
CA ASP A 96 -1.23 -22.40 10.09
C ASP A 96 -0.38 -23.67 9.93
N SER A 97 -0.39 -24.29 8.75
CA SER A 97 0.53 -25.39 8.41
C SER A 97 1.66 -24.94 7.49
N PRO A 98 2.90 -25.44 7.70
CA PRO A 98 4.02 -25.16 6.80
C PRO A 98 3.72 -25.48 5.34
N ALA A 99 3.01 -26.58 5.06
CA ALA A 99 2.66 -26.98 3.70
C ALA A 99 1.70 -26.01 3.01
N ALA A 100 0.77 -25.41 3.74
CA ALA A 100 -0.14 -24.41 3.19
C ALA A 100 0.58 -23.07 2.97
N PHE A 101 1.43 -22.65 3.91
CA PHE A 101 2.30 -21.48 3.74
C PHE A 101 3.21 -21.63 2.50
N ASP A 102 3.85 -22.79 2.32
CA ASP A 102 4.69 -23.10 1.16
C ASP A 102 3.91 -23.13 -0.17
N ARG A 103 2.63 -23.48 -0.14
CA ARG A 103 1.78 -23.46 -1.32
C ARG A 103 1.42 -22.03 -1.72
N VAL A 104 1.05 -21.21 -0.75
CA VAL A 104 0.65 -19.81 -0.99
C VAL A 104 1.85 -18.97 -1.43
N THR A 105 3.00 -19.10 -0.75
CA THR A 105 4.25 -18.42 -1.14
C THR A 105 4.65 -18.74 -2.58
N ARG A 106 4.72 -20.03 -2.96
CA ARG A 106 5.02 -20.42 -4.36
C ARG A 106 4.02 -19.91 -5.38
N ARG A 107 2.76 -19.73 -5.00
CA ARG A 107 1.76 -19.14 -5.90
C ARG A 107 2.01 -17.63 -6.05
N LEU A 108 2.25 -16.93 -4.96
CA LEU A 108 2.57 -15.50 -4.97
C LEU A 108 3.86 -15.23 -5.75
N GLU A 109 4.91 -16.01 -5.55
CA GLU A 109 6.17 -15.92 -6.34
C GLU A 109 5.89 -15.97 -7.84
N LYS A 110 5.02 -16.88 -8.30
CA LYS A 110 4.61 -16.95 -9.72
C LYS A 110 3.85 -15.72 -10.18
N VAL A 111 2.98 -15.17 -9.34
CA VAL A 111 2.21 -13.96 -9.67
C VAL A 111 3.13 -12.73 -9.72
N VAL A 112 4.03 -12.57 -8.74
CA VAL A 112 5.07 -11.54 -8.72
C VAL A 112 5.92 -11.61 -10.00
N GLN A 113 6.40 -12.81 -10.35
CA GLN A 113 7.15 -13.02 -11.59
C GLN A 113 6.31 -12.70 -12.83
N PHE A 114 5.03 -13.07 -12.84
CA PHE A 114 4.13 -12.82 -13.96
C PHE A 114 3.90 -11.32 -14.19
N PHE A 115 3.76 -10.52 -13.14
CA PHE A 115 3.55 -9.07 -13.28
C PHE A 115 4.83 -8.27 -13.51
N SER A 116 6.02 -8.85 -13.29
CA SER A 116 7.30 -8.21 -13.59
C SER A 116 7.34 -7.62 -15.03
N PRO A 117 7.88 -6.39 -15.22
CA PRO A 117 8.63 -5.57 -14.26
C PRO A 117 7.77 -4.73 -13.30
N LEU A 118 6.44 -4.85 -13.33
CA LEU A 118 5.55 -4.11 -12.44
C LEU A 118 5.76 -4.52 -10.98
N GLY A 119 5.63 -3.58 -10.05
CA GLY A 119 5.58 -3.89 -8.63
C GLY A 119 4.27 -4.60 -8.30
N PHE A 120 4.35 -5.78 -7.67
CA PHE A 120 3.16 -6.51 -7.20
C PHE A 120 2.93 -6.24 -5.71
N PHE A 121 1.76 -5.73 -5.34
CA PHE A 121 1.41 -5.39 -3.96
C PHE A 121 0.29 -6.28 -3.42
N LEU A 122 0.54 -6.87 -2.27
CA LEU A 122 -0.42 -7.71 -1.58
C LEU A 122 -1.27 -6.85 -0.64
N LYS A 123 -2.59 -6.79 -0.85
CA LYS A 123 -3.51 -6.16 0.09
C LYS A 123 -4.01 -7.17 1.11
N THR A 124 -3.82 -6.88 2.38
CA THR A 124 -4.41 -7.64 3.47
C THR A 124 -5.87 -7.24 3.65
N THR A 125 -6.77 -8.23 3.51
CA THR A 125 -8.19 -8.03 3.84
C THR A 125 -8.67 -9.12 4.78
N PRO A 126 -9.37 -8.76 5.87
CA PRO A 126 -10.04 -9.76 6.68
C PRO A 126 -11.11 -10.47 5.83
N PRO A 127 -11.26 -11.79 5.96
CA PRO A 127 -12.35 -12.49 5.29
C PRO A 127 -13.70 -11.98 5.80
N PRO A 128 -14.68 -11.79 4.90
CA PRO A 128 -16.02 -11.42 5.31
C PRO A 128 -16.60 -12.54 6.20
N ASN A 129 -17.19 -12.16 7.33
CA ASN A 129 -17.93 -13.05 8.24
C ASN A 129 -17.11 -14.08 9.04
N GLN A 130 -15.78 -13.91 9.22
CA GLN A 130 -15.08 -14.75 10.20
C GLN A 130 -15.31 -14.27 11.64
N PRO A 131 -15.56 -15.19 12.60
CA PRO A 131 -15.43 -14.87 14.02
C PRO A 131 -13.99 -14.45 14.35
N ALA A 132 -13.80 -13.73 15.46
CA ALA A 132 -12.51 -13.13 15.87
C ALA A 132 -11.30 -14.05 15.62
N GLY A 133 -10.23 -13.48 15.05
CA GLY A 133 -9.06 -14.20 14.55
C GLY A 133 -8.60 -13.78 13.15
N GLY A 134 -8.81 -12.51 12.78
CA GLY A 134 -8.49 -12.02 11.45
C GLY A 134 -7.09 -11.39 11.33
N LEU A 135 -6.69 -11.29 10.06
CA LEU A 135 -5.31 -11.11 9.60
C LEU A 135 -4.36 -12.25 10.01
N PRO A 136 -3.34 -12.57 9.19
CA PRO A 136 -2.19 -13.30 9.68
C PRO A 136 -1.65 -12.62 10.93
N GLY A 137 -1.16 -13.41 11.89
CA GLY A 137 -0.25 -12.86 12.88
C GLY A 137 0.89 -12.13 12.17
N ALA A 138 1.35 -11.00 12.73
CA ALA A 138 2.35 -10.13 12.11
C ALA A 138 3.59 -10.92 11.61
N ASP A 139 4.07 -11.90 12.39
CA ASP A 139 5.16 -12.80 12.00
C ASP A 139 4.89 -13.59 10.71
N GLN A 140 3.68 -14.10 10.57
CA GLN A 140 3.31 -14.91 9.41
C GLN A 140 3.22 -14.04 8.15
N PHE A 141 2.73 -12.80 8.30
CA PHE A 141 2.67 -11.85 7.21
C PHE A 141 4.07 -11.34 6.82
N ALA A 142 4.89 -10.99 7.81
CA ALA A 142 6.29 -10.60 7.63
C ALA A 142 7.07 -11.65 6.82
N ARG A 143 7.00 -12.92 7.24
CA ARG A 143 7.64 -14.04 6.54
C ARG A 143 7.13 -14.24 5.11
N LEU A 144 5.87 -13.92 4.84
CA LEU A 144 5.28 -14.01 3.50
C LEU A 144 5.88 -12.95 2.58
N LEU A 145 5.94 -11.70 3.05
CA LEU A 145 6.52 -10.57 2.31
C LEU A 145 8.00 -10.82 2.03
N GLU A 146 8.79 -11.18 3.05
CA GLU A 146 10.22 -11.49 2.90
C GLU A 146 10.49 -12.59 1.88
N ARG A 147 9.68 -13.65 1.90
CA ARG A 147 9.88 -14.79 1.02
C ARG A 147 9.51 -14.50 -0.43
N THR A 148 8.45 -13.72 -0.64
CA THR A 148 7.88 -13.52 -1.98
C THR A 148 8.44 -12.29 -2.67
N GLY A 149 9.02 -11.34 -1.92
CA GLY A 149 9.45 -10.05 -2.45
C GLY A 149 8.29 -9.18 -2.94
N CYS A 150 7.05 -9.46 -2.53
CA CYS A 150 5.96 -8.57 -2.89
C CYS A 150 5.98 -7.29 -2.04
N GLY A 151 5.44 -6.22 -2.61
CA GLY A 151 5.08 -5.03 -1.85
C GLY A 151 3.83 -5.28 -0.99
N TRP A 152 3.57 -4.36 -0.07
CA TRP A 152 2.38 -4.35 0.77
C TRP A 152 1.46 -3.19 0.39
N LEU A 153 0.22 -3.50 0.02
CA LEU A 153 -0.83 -2.51 -0.05
C LEU A 153 -1.53 -2.42 1.31
N LEU A 154 -1.07 -1.47 2.13
CA LEU A 154 -1.54 -1.21 3.48
C LEU A 154 -2.83 -0.39 3.46
N ASP A 155 -3.93 -1.01 3.84
CA ASP A 155 -5.20 -0.31 4.06
C ASP A 155 -5.35 0.01 5.56
N LEU A 156 -5.20 1.29 5.89
CA LEU A 156 -5.12 1.75 7.29
C LEU A 156 -6.44 1.56 8.02
N SER A 157 -7.56 1.85 7.34
CA SER A 157 -8.91 1.66 7.88
C SER A 157 -9.19 0.19 8.18
N HIS A 158 -8.75 -0.69 7.27
CA HIS A 158 -8.86 -2.13 7.52
C HIS A 158 -7.97 -2.60 8.67
N LEU A 159 -6.72 -2.14 8.74
CA LEU A 159 -5.81 -2.52 9.82
C LEU A 159 -6.36 -2.05 11.18
N GLU A 160 -6.86 -0.82 11.27
CA GLU A 160 -7.47 -0.28 12.48
C GLU A 160 -8.72 -1.07 12.89
N ALA A 161 -9.61 -1.38 11.94
CA ALA A 161 -10.81 -2.16 12.22
C ALA A 161 -10.46 -3.57 12.74
N VAL A 162 -9.44 -4.21 12.17
CA VAL A 162 -8.99 -5.54 12.61
C VAL A 162 -8.29 -5.46 13.98
N ALA A 163 -7.41 -4.48 14.19
CA ALA A 163 -6.75 -4.23 15.47
C ALA A 163 -7.77 -4.04 16.60
N THR A 164 -8.80 -3.23 16.35
CA THR A 164 -9.90 -2.99 17.29
C THR A 164 -10.67 -4.28 17.58
N ARG A 165 -11.03 -5.05 16.55
CA ARG A 165 -11.81 -6.29 16.71
C ARG A 165 -11.05 -7.36 17.47
N ASP A 166 -9.77 -7.57 17.14
CA ASP A 166 -8.98 -8.70 17.64
C ASP A 166 -8.10 -8.31 18.85
N GLY A 167 -8.13 -7.05 19.28
CA GLY A 167 -7.52 -6.59 20.53
C GLY A 167 -6.00 -6.46 20.49
N PHE A 168 -5.43 -6.05 19.35
CA PHE A 168 -3.99 -5.78 19.22
C PHE A 168 -3.71 -4.32 18.84
N LEU A 169 -2.45 -3.90 18.97
CA LEU A 169 -2.02 -2.54 18.62
C LEU A 169 -1.58 -2.45 17.16
N ALA A 170 -2.31 -1.69 16.34
CA ALA A 170 -2.02 -1.51 14.92
C ALA A 170 -0.59 -0.95 14.68
N GLY A 171 -0.11 -0.07 15.55
CA GLY A 171 1.24 0.49 15.47
C GLY A 171 2.34 -0.56 15.63
N GLU A 172 2.19 -1.48 16.59
CA GLU A 172 3.15 -2.58 16.81
C GLU A 172 3.13 -3.56 15.62
N PHE A 173 1.95 -3.85 15.09
CA PHE A 173 1.82 -4.65 13.87
C PHE A 173 2.57 -4.00 12.69
N LEU A 174 2.43 -2.68 12.50
CA LEU A 174 3.16 -1.95 11.46
C LEU A 174 4.67 -2.05 11.66
N GLU A 175 5.16 -1.80 12.88
CA GLU A 175 6.60 -1.86 13.19
C GLU A 175 7.21 -3.23 12.90
N GLN A 176 6.46 -4.30 13.13
CA GLN A 176 6.90 -5.66 12.86
C GLN A 176 6.87 -6.02 11.37
N VAL A 177 5.86 -5.59 10.62
CA VAL A 177 5.65 -6.01 9.21
C VAL A 177 6.35 -5.10 8.21
N MET A 178 6.39 -3.79 8.46
CA MET A 178 6.93 -2.78 7.53
C MET A 178 8.39 -3.06 7.10
N PRO A 179 9.30 -3.52 7.99
CA PRO A 179 10.67 -3.87 7.59
C PRO A 179 10.75 -5.05 6.61
N CYS A 180 9.73 -5.89 6.56
CA CYS A 180 9.68 -7.12 5.75
C CYS A 180 9.10 -6.91 4.35
N ALA A 181 8.37 -5.81 4.12
CA ALA A 181 7.86 -5.44 2.80
C ALA A 181 8.99 -4.89 1.91
N GLU A 182 9.05 -5.25 0.63
CA GLU A 182 9.99 -4.65 -0.34
C GLU A 182 9.65 -3.17 -0.56
N SER A 183 8.36 -2.88 -0.76
CA SER A 183 7.79 -1.55 -0.92
C SER A 183 6.38 -1.52 -0.35
N VAL A 184 5.86 -0.32 -0.10
CA VAL A 184 4.54 -0.11 0.49
C VAL A 184 3.76 0.91 -0.32
N GLN A 185 2.48 0.62 -0.51
CA GLN A 185 1.46 1.57 -0.95
C GLN A 185 0.40 1.68 0.14
N ILE A 186 -0.17 2.86 0.32
CA ILE A 186 -1.14 3.11 1.40
C ILE A 186 -2.52 3.44 0.81
N HIS A 187 -3.55 2.79 1.34
CA HIS A 187 -4.93 3.21 1.24
C HIS A 187 -5.31 4.00 2.49
N LEU A 188 -5.77 5.24 2.29
CA LEU A 188 -6.15 6.17 3.36
C LEU A 188 -7.57 6.71 3.09
N ASP A 189 -8.50 6.52 4.01
CA ASP A 189 -9.91 6.95 3.86
C ASP A 189 -10.19 8.40 4.28
N GLY A 190 -9.22 9.05 4.93
CA GLY A 190 -9.33 10.41 5.47
C GLY A 190 -10.09 10.52 6.80
N ALA A 191 -10.45 9.40 7.45
CA ALA A 191 -11.08 9.39 8.77
C ALA A 191 -10.10 9.81 9.88
N GLY A 192 -10.62 10.35 10.99
CA GLY A 192 -9.80 10.95 12.04
C GLY A 192 -8.72 10.04 12.63
N ALA A 193 -9.06 8.79 12.97
CA ALA A 193 -8.15 7.86 13.62
C ALA A 193 -7.11 7.24 12.66
N THR A 194 -7.44 7.13 11.36
CA THR A 194 -6.51 6.63 10.35
C THR A 194 -5.36 7.61 10.07
N TRP A 195 -5.51 8.90 10.40
CA TRP A 195 -4.43 9.89 10.29
C TRP A 195 -3.28 9.67 11.26
N ASP A 196 -3.56 9.24 12.50
CA ASP A 196 -2.50 8.94 13.47
C ASP A 196 -1.73 7.70 13.04
N LEU A 197 -2.45 6.66 12.58
CA LEU A 197 -1.84 5.46 12.03
C LEU A 197 -1.05 5.73 10.74
N TYR A 198 -1.51 6.66 9.91
CA TYR A 198 -0.79 7.12 8.71
C TYR A 198 0.55 7.77 9.07
N ARG A 199 0.56 8.70 10.03
CA ARG A 199 1.81 9.33 10.51
C ARG A 199 2.77 8.28 11.09
N HIS A 200 2.23 7.30 11.83
CA HIS A 200 3.02 6.18 12.34
C HIS A 200 3.63 5.36 11.19
N ALA A 201 2.82 5.02 10.19
CA ALA A 201 3.26 4.30 9.00
C ALA A 201 4.37 5.07 8.25
N LEU A 202 4.24 6.39 8.07
CA LEU A 202 5.27 7.23 7.43
C LEU A 202 6.62 7.18 8.15
N ARG A 203 6.61 7.13 9.49
CA ARG A 203 7.82 7.01 10.31
C ARG A 203 8.43 5.61 10.21
N ALA A 204 7.61 4.58 10.30
CA ALA A 204 8.05 3.18 10.24
C ALA A 204 8.53 2.77 8.84
N GLY A 205 7.81 3.17 7.79
CA GLY A 205 8.05 2.76 6.40
C GLY A 205 9.11 3.56 5.68
N GLN A 206 9.33 4.81 6.08
CA GLN A 206 10.34 5.69 5.52
C GLN A 206 10.26 5.75 3.98
N GLU A 207 11.33 5.37 3.29
CA GLU A 207 11.43 5.40 1.83
C GLU A 207 10.74 4.22 1.14
N LYS A 208 10.25 3.23 1.91
CA LYS A 208 9.50 2.11 1.35
C LYS A 208 8.10 2.52 0.90
N ILE A 209 7.54 3.59 1.47
CA ILE A 209 6.22 4.07 1.07
C ILE A 209 6.38 4.82 -0.25
N THR A 210 5.89 4.21 -1.32
CA THR A 210 6.04 4.69 -2.69
C THR A 210 4.84 5.51 -3.14
N ALA A 211 3.63 5.13 -2.73
CA ALA A 211 2.41 5.86 -3.07
C ALA A 211 1.37 5.81 -1.94
N VAL A 212 0.51 6.84 -1.90
CA VAL A 212 -0.63 6.98 -0.99
C VAL A 212 -1.87 7.30 -1.83
N PHE A 213 -2.90 6.46 -1.74
CA PHE A 213 -4.17 6.63 -2.43
C PHE A 213 -5.27 6.93 -1.43
N LEU A 214 -5.88 8.10 -1.58
CA LEU A 214 -7.05 8.50 -0.84
C LEU A 214 -8.27 7.75 -1.37
N GLN A 215 -8.85 6.91 -0.51
CA GLN A 215 -10.04 6.12 -0.82
C GLN A 215 -11.29 6.97 -0.60
N ARG A 216 -11.76 7.64 -1.65
CA ARG A 216 -13.09 8.27 -1.64
C ARG A 216 -13.96 7.70 -2.74
N THR A 217 -15.23 7.48 -2.41
CA THR A 217 -16.25 7.17 -3.40
C THR A 217 -16.62 8.49 -4.06
N MET A 218 -16.24 8.67 -5.33
CA MET A 218 -16.76 9.79 -6.14
C MET A 218 -18.23 9.52 -6.51
N PRO A 219 -19.05 10.56 -6.69
CA PRO A 219 -18.71 11.97 -6.51
C PRO A 219 -18.67 12.36 -5.03
N VAL A 220 -17.62 13.08 -4.62
CA VAL A 220 -17.68 13.80 -3.35
C VAL A 220 -18.73 14.89 -3.53
N ALA A 221 -19.80 14.88 -2.73
CA ALA A 221 -20.84 15.91 -2.81
C ALA A 221 -20.33 17.33 -2.47
N ASP A 222 -19.09 17.43 -2.00
CA ASP A 222 -18.39 18.63 -1.61
C ASP A 222 -16.96 18.63 -2.21
N ASP A 223 -16.83 19.22 -3.40
CA ASP A 223 -15.57 19.33 -4.14
C ASP A 223 -14.44 19.98 -3.31
N ALA A 224 -14.76 20.73 -2.24
CA ALA A 224 -13.77 21.43 -1.40
C ALA A 224 -13.04 20.51 -0.41
N ALA A 225 -13.63 19.37 -0.02
CA ALA A 225 -13.00 18.46 0.94
C ALA A 225 -11.85 17.65 0.31
N LEU A 226 -11.84 17.54 -1.02
CA LEU A 226 -10.92 16.69 -1.79
C LEU A 226 -9.49 17.30 -1.83
N PRO A 227 -9.29 18.59 -2.15
CA PRO A 227 -7.98 19.26 -2.05
C PRO A 227 -7.41 19.25 -0.62
N ARG A 228 -8.27 19.37 0.40
CA ARG A 228 -7.84 19.41 1.80
C ARG A 228 -7.12 18.13 2.21
N ASP A 229 -7.67 16.96 1.87
CA ASP A 229 -7.09 15.70 2.34
C ASP A 229 -5.80 15.34 1.60
N LEU A 230 -5.66 15.69 0.31
CA LEU A 230 -4.36 15.61 -0.37
C LEU A 230 -3.34 16.49 0.32
N TRP A 231 -3.71 17.74 0.58
CA TRP A 231 -2.82 18.69 1.21
C TRP A 231 -2.39 18.19 2.60
N LEU A 232 -3.30 17.64 3.40
CA LEU A 232 -2.98 17.03 4.69
C LEU A 232 -2.08 15.79 4.54
N ALA A 233 -2.34 14.94 3.56
CA ALA A 233 -1.52 13.75 3.29
C ALA A 233 -0.09 14.14 2.90
N ARG A 234 0.06 15.16 2.03
CA ARG A 234 1.35 15.72 1.61
C ARG A 234 2.08 16.36 2.79
N LEU A 235 1.41 17.23 3.54
CA LEU A 235 2.00 17.90 4.69
C LEU A 235 2.52 16.89 5.73
N ALA A 236 1.77 15.83 5.99
CA ALA A 236 2.21 14.76 6.89
C ALA A 236 3.45 14.01 6.36
N ALA A 237 3.51 13.73 5.06
CA ALA A 237 4.66 13.09 4.43
C ALA A 237 5.92 13.99 4.46
N GLU A 238 5.76 15.28 4.20
CA GLU A 238 6.82 16.29 4.29
C GLU A 238 7.33 16.45 5.72
N ALA A 239 6.43 16.52 6.70
CA ALA A 239 6.78 16.59 8.11
C ALA A 239 7.60 15.36 8.54
N ALA A 240 7.17 14.16 8.14
CA ALA A 240 7.91 12.92 8.42
C ALA A 240 9.29 12.90 7.77
N LEU A 241 9.44 13.41 6.54
CA LEU A 241 10.74 13.54 5.88
C LEU A 241 11.66 14.53 6.62
N LEU A 242 11.11 15.66 7.05
CA LEU A 242 11.85 16.67 7.80
C LEU A 242 12.32 16.14 9.15
N GLU A 243 11.44 15.46 9.91
CA GLU A 243 11.77 14.82 11.19
C GLU A 243 12.98 13.88 11.02
N ARG A 244 12.99 13.03 9.98
CA ARG A 244 14.11 12.13 9.67
C ARG A 244 15.40 12.88 9.34
N THR A 245 15.30 13.91 8.50
CA THR A 245 16.46 14.67 8.03
C THR A 245 17.13 15.41 9.18
N VAL A 246 16.32 16.05 10.05
CA VAL A 246 16.83 16.72 11.25
C VAL A 246 17.41 15.72 12.24
N GLY A 247 16.73 14.59 12.49
CA GLY A 247 17.22 13.53 13.37
C GLY A 247 18.59 13.00 12.94
N ALA A 248 18.78 12.72 11.63
CA ALA A 248 20.05 12.27 11.08
C ALA A 248 21.17 13.31 11.25
N ALA A 249 20.87 14.60 11.05
CA ALA A 249 21.84 15.68 11.22
C ALA A 249 22.32 15.81 12.67
N VAL A 250 21.41 15.66 13.64
CA VAL A 250 21.75 15.70 15.07
C VAL A 250 22.67 14.52 15.45
N SER A 251 22.31 13.29 15.06
CA SER A 251 23.14 12.10 15.36
C SER A 251 24.54 12.18 14.73
N ALA A 252 24.66 12.76 13.54
CA ALA A 252 25.96 12.99 12.89
C ALA A 252 26.84 13.98 13.66
N SER A 253 26.24 15.06 14.18
CA SER A 253 26.95 16.07 14.98
C SER A 253 27.47 15.51 16.31
N GLU A 254 26.67 14.69 17.00
CA GLU A 254 27.08 14.07 18.27
C GLU A 254 28.28 13.12 18.09
N THR A 255 28.26 12.33 17.02
CA THR A 255 29.35 11.38 16.69
C THR A 255 30.68 12.10 16.43
N GLN A 256 30.66 13.28 15.78
CA GLN A 256 31.87 14.08 15.53
C GLN A 256 32.44 14.69 16.81
N SER A 257 31.57 15.16 17.72
CA SER A 257 31.98 15.76 18.99
C SER A 257 32.64 14.76 19.96
N GLY A 258 32.19 13.50 19.95
CA GLY A 258 32.77 12.42 20.76
C GLY A 258 34.14 11.93 20.27
N ALA A 259 34.42 12.05 18.97
CA ALA A 259 35.70 11.64 18.40
C ALA A 259 36.83 12.63 18.72
N SER A 260 36.54 13.94 18.84
CA SER A 260 37.56 14.96 19.14
C SER A 260 38.07 14.94 20.58
N SER A 261 37.30 14.41 21.53
CA SER A 261 37.70 14.37 22.95
C SER A 261 38.57 13.17 23.34
N ALA A 262 38.72 12.19 22.45
CA ALA A 262 39.53 10.99 22.69
C ALA A 262 41.03 11.14 22.30
N GLY A 263 41.43 12.27 21.72
CA GLY A 263 42.76 12.47 21.13
C GLY A 263 43.84 13.12 22.00
N ASP A 264 43.49 13.70 23.16
CA ASP A 264 44.41 14.54 23.96
C ASP A 264 44.98 13.86 25.22
N ALA A 265 44.98 12.52 25.27
CA ALA A 265 45.65 11.76 26.33
C ALA A 265 46.84 10.97 25.74
N SER A 266 47.93 11.66 25.40
CA SER A 266 49.23 11.06 25.06
C SER A 266 50.38 11.99 25.43
#